data_AF-A0A4Y2SDQ5-F1
#
_entry.id   AF-A0A4Y2SDQ5-F1
#
_cell.length_a   1.000
_cell.length_b   1.000
_cell.length_c   1.000
_cell.angle_alpha   90.00
_cell.angle_beta   90.00
_cell.angle_gamma   90.00
#
_symmetry.space_group_name_H-M   'P 1'
#
loop_
_entity.id
_entity.type
_entity.pdbx_description
1 polymer ?
#
loop_
_entity_poly.entity_id
_entity_poly.type
_entity_poly.pdbx_seq_one_letter_code
_entity_poly.pdbx_strand_id
1 'polypeptide(L)'
;MPKFKSKLTKEEQLEKERESEQECYYKIKNDPFAYEEQKEKEWQKYLKKKMKGVVKPVAKMTVREQRIKRKHWKNNSRTYWMRLRDSRKQQILVDSISSTNIDDNVQSSIFVDSSQTDSNLACSSLSTPSSNPCLNTLIATRKLSGRKKVR
;
A
#
# COMPACT_ATOMS: atom_id res chain seq x y z
N MET A 1 -19.37 42.22 27.76
CA MET A 1 -18.50 42.59 26.62
C MET A 1 -18.21 41.35 25.79
N PRO A 2 -18.26 41.39 24.45
CA PRO A 2 -17.95 40.24 23.62
C PRO A 2 -16.45 39.93 23.69
N LYS A 3 -16.08 38.70 24.04
CA LYS A 3 -14.67 38.26 24.05
C LYS A 3 -14.25 37.91 22.62
N PHE A 4 -13.35 38.69 22.03
CA PHE A 4 -12.75 38.36 20.74
C PHE A 4 -11.94 37.07 20.87
N LYS A 5 -12.28 36.05 20.08
CA LYS A 5 -11.51 34.80 20.02
C LYS A 5 -10.11 35.12 19.51
N SER A 6 -9.08 34.64 20.20
CA SER A 6 -7.70 34.76 19.74
C SER A 6 -7.55 34.13 18.35
N LYS A 7 -6.65 34.70 17.52
CA LYS A 7 -6.31 34.09 16.24
C LYS A 7 -5.65 32.74 16.52
N LEU A 8 -6.23 31.66 16.00
CA LEU A 8 -5.67 30.30 16.09
C LEU A 8 -4.26 30.28 15.52
N THR A 9 -3.38 29.50 16.12
CA THR A 9 -2.02 29.31 15.57
C THR A 9 -2.10 28.58 14.22
N LYS A 10 -1.05 28.71 13.39
CA LYS A 10 -1.02 28.09 12.06
C LYS A 10 -1.17 26.56 12.14
N GLU A 11 -0.61 25.93 13.17
CA GLU A 11 -0.69 24.49 13.40
C GLU A 11 -2.11 24.07 13.79
N GLU A 12 -2.77 24.82 14.68
CA GLU A 12 -4.17 24.57 15.05
C GLU A 12 -5.15 24.74 13.87
N GLN A 13 -4.87 25.68 12.96
CA GLN A 13 -5.66 25.84 11.74
C GLN A 13 -5.50 24.61 10.82
N LEU A 14 -4.26 24.13 10.63
CA LEU A 14 -3.97 22.95 9.82
C LEU A 14 -4.53 21.66 10.44
N GLU A 15 -4.59 21.55 11.77
CA GLU A 15 -5.23 20.42 12.47
C GLU A 15 -6.74 20.38 12.17
N LYS A 16 -7.43 21.52 12.32
CA LYS A 16 -8.86 21.63 12.04
C LYS A 16 -9.20 21.35 10.58
N GLU A 17 -8.35 21.81 9.65
CA GLU A 17 -8.50 21.49 8.23
C GLU A 17 -8.41 19.97 8.01
N ARG A 18 -7.39 19.30 8.56
CA ARG A 18 -7.25 17.83 8.49
C ARG A 18 -8.45 17.09 9.07
N GLU A 19 -8.94 17.51 10.24
CA GLU A 19 -10.13 16.91 10.86
C GLU A 19 -11.37 17.07 9.97
N SER A 20 -11.61 18.27 9.44
CA SER A 20 -12.76 18.55 8.57
C SER A 20 -12.69 17.76 7.25
N GLU A 21 -11.49 17.60 6.67
CA GLU A 21 -11.27 16.81 5.47
C GLU A 21 -11.54 15.33 5.73
N GLN A 22 -11.10 14.81 6.88
CA GLN A 22 -11.36 13.44 7.29
C GLN A 22 -12.86 13.20 7.47
N GLU A 23 -13.57 14.09 8.16
CA GLU A 23 -15.03 14.00 8.30
C GLU A 23 -15.75 13.99 6.95
N CYS A 24 -15.35 14.88 6.03
CA CYS A 24 -15.92 14.92 4.69
C CYS A 24 -15.67 13.60 3.94
N TYR A 25 -14.46 13.06 4.04
CA TYR A 25 -14.13 11.78 3.45
C TYR A 25 -14.96 10.64 4.03
N TYR A 26 -15.14 10.56 5.35
CA TYR A 26 -15.98 9.54 5.98
C TYR A 26 -17.45 9.66 5.57
N LYS A 27 -17.98 10.88 5.49
CA LYS A 27 -19.35 11.13 5.01
C LYS A 27 -19.55 10.59 3.60
N ILE A 28 -18.62 10.88 2.68
CA ILE A 28 -18.72 10.40 1.30
C ILE A 28 -18.48 8.89 1.20
N LYS A 29 -17.53 8.34 1.97
CA LYS A 29 -17.22 6.91 1.95
C LYS A 29 -18.39 6.06 2.46
N ASN A 30 -19.13 6.56 3.45
CA ASN A 30 -20.22 5.82 4.08
C ASN A 30 -21.53 5.86 3.26
N ASP A 31 -21.72 6.86 2.39
CA ASP A 31 -22.88 6.97 1.50
C ASP A 31 -22.55 6.44 0.09
N PRO A 32 -23.15 5.31 -0.35
CA PRO A 32 -22.91 4.74 -1.66
C PRO A 32 -23.21 5.70 -2.82
N PHE A 33 -24.27 6.52 -2.71
CA PHE A 33 -24.68 7.41 -3.79
C PHE A 33 -23.70 8.58 -3.96
N ALA A 34 -23.29 9.20 -2.85
CA ALA A 34 -22.27 10.24 -2.86
C ALA A 34 -20.92 9.73 -3.39
N TYR A 35 -20.56 8.48 -3.05
CA TYR A 35 -19.33 7.85 -3.53
C TYR A 35 -19.36 7.64 -5.06
N GLU A 36 -20.46 7.11 -5.60
CA GLU A 36 -20.63 6.94 -7.04
C GLU A 36 -20.59 8.28 -7.79
N GLU A 37 -21.26 9.30 -7.27
CA GLU A 37 -21.23 10.64 -7.85
C GLU A 37 -19.80 11.23 -7.86
N GLN A 38 -19.03 11.03 -6.78
CA GLN A 38 -17.63 11.45 -6.73
C GLN A 38 -16.79 10.71 -7.78
N LYS A 39 -16.96 9.39 -7.90
CA LYS A 39 -16.25 8.57 -8.87
C LYS A 39 -16.49 9.05 -10.30
N GLU A 40 -17.73 9.36 -10.64
CA GLU A 40 -18.09 9.91 -11.96
C GLU A 40 -17.47 11.30 -12.18
N LYS A 41 -17.53 12.19 -11.19
CA LYS A 41 -16.87 13.51 -11.25
C LYS A 41 -15.36 13.38 -11.51
N GLU A 42 -14.68 12.44 -10.84
CA GLU A 42 -13.25 12.19 -11.02
C GLU A 42 -12.94 11.62 -12.40
N TRP A 43 -13.76 10.69 -12.88
CA TRP A 43 -13.67 10.15 -14.23
C TRP A 43 -13.79 11.24 -15.29
N GLN A 44 -14.80 12.12 -15.17
CA GLN A 44 -14.98 13.26 -16.07
C GLN A 44 -13.79 14.24 -16.02
N LYS A 45 -13.24 14.50 -14.83
CA LYS A 45 -12.01 15.30 -14.69
C LYS A 45 -10.84 14.66 -15.44
N TYR A 46 -10.67 13.35 -15.33
CA TYR A 46 -9.64 12.61 -16.06
C TYR A 46 -9.83 12.71 -17.58
N LEU A 47 -11.05 12.50 -18.07
CA LEU A 47 -11.39 12.65 -19.50
C LEU A 47 -11.09 14.06 -20.00
N LYS A 48 -11.49 15.10 -19.27
CA LYS A 48 -11.16 16.50 -19.60
C LYS A 48 -9.65 16.73 -19.68
N LYS A 49 -8.86 16.17 -18.75
CA LYS A 49 -7.38 16.28 -18.76
C LYS A 49 -6.75 15.50 -19.93
N LYS A 50 -7.33 14.35 -20.30
CA LYS A 50 -6.90 13.53 -21.43
C LYS A 50 -7.19 14.24 -22.76
N MET A 51 -8.38 14.82 -22.92
CA MET A 51 -8.76 15.61 -24.09
C MET A 51 -7.91 16.87 -24.25
N LYS A 52 -7.62 17.58 -23.15
CA LYS A 52 -6.69 18.74 -23.15
C LYS A 52 -5.23 18.38 -23.43
N GLY A 53 -4.87 17.09 -23.48
CA GLY A 53 -3.49 16.64 -23.72
C GLY A 53 -2.55 16.74 -22.51
N VAL A 54 -3.06 17.12 -21.33
CA VAL A 54 -2.28 17.17 -20.08
C VAL A 54 -1.88 15.76 -19.65
N VAL A 55 -2.78 14.79 -19.80
CA VAL A 55 -2.49 13.37 -19.59
C VAL A 55 -2.28 12.70 -20.94
N LYS A 56 -1.02 12.48 -21.30
CA LYS A 56 -0.65 11.74 -22.49
C LYS A 56 -0.64 10.23 -22.20
N PRO A 57 -1.16 9.37 -23.09
CA PRO A 57 -0.90 7.93 -23.01
C PRO A 57 0.58 7.67 -23.31
N VAL A 58 1.16 6.59 -22.74
CA VAL A 58 2.59 6.27 -22.86
C VAL A 58 3.03 6.17 -24.33
N ALA A 59 2.19 5.58 -25.19
CA ALA A 59 2.45 5.47 -26.63
C ALA A 59 2.62 6.82 -27.34
N LYS A 60 1.97 7.89 -26.84
CA LYS A 60 2.09 9.25 -27.39
C LYS A 60 3.15 10.10 -26.67
N MET A 61 3.84 9.55 -25.67
CA MET A 61 4.94 10.23 -25.00
C MET A 61 6.24 10.07 -25.80
N THR A 62 7.06 11.11 -25.84
CA THR A 62 8.43 11.04 -26.37
C THR A 62 9.31 10.13 -25.51
N VAL A 63 10.39 9.59 -26.08
CA VAL A 63 11.34 8.72 -25.34
C VAL A 63 11.89 9.41 -24.09
N ARG A 64 12.14 10.72 -24.14
CA ARG A 64 12.61 11.52 -23.01
C ARG A 64 11.55 11.61 -21.91
N GLU A 65 10.31 11.92 -22.25
CA GLU A 65 9.18 11.95 -21.30
C GLU A 65 8.96 10.58 -20.66
N GLN A 66 9.00 9.50 -21.46
CA GLN A 66 8.89 8.13 -20.96
C GLN A 66 10.02 7.80 -19.97
N ARG A 67 11.25 8.25 -20.22
CA ARG A 67 12.38 8.07 -19.29
C ARG A 67 12.13 8.80 -17.97
N ILE A 68 11.64 10.04 -18.02
CA ILE A 68 11.30 10.82 -16.82
C ILE A 68 10.18 10.13 -16.03
N LYS A 69 9.11 9.69 -16.70
CA LYS A 69 8.01 8.97 -16.05
C LYS A 69 8.46 7.66 -15.43
N ARG A 70 9.28 6.87 -16.13
CA ARG A 70 9.88 5.65 -15.58
C ARG A 70 10.75 5.92 -14.35
N LYS A 71 11.55 7.00 -14.37
CA LYS A 71 12.34 7.42 -13.20
C LYS A 71 11.41 7.76 -12.01
N HIS A 72 10.34 8.50 -12.27
CA HIS A 72 9.35 8.84 -11.25
C HIS A 72 8.64 7.59 -10.69
N TRP A 73 8.23 6.65 -11.54
CA TRP A 73 7.63 5.38 -11.12
C TRP A 73 8.57 4.55 -10.23
N LYS A 74 9.86 4.46 -10.60
CA LYS A 74 10.87 3.78 -9.77
C LYS A 74 11.02 4.45 -8.41
N ASN A 75 11.08 5.78 -8.38
CA ASN A 75 11.17 6.53 -7.13
C ASN A 75 9.93 6.33 -6.27
N ASN A 76 8.73 6.47 -6.82
CA ASN A 76 7.48 6.29 -6.08
C ASN A 76 7.35 4.88 -5.50
N SER A 77 7.69 3.85 -6.31
CA SER A 77 7.71 2.46 -5.84
C SER A 77 8.69 2.29 -4.69
N ARG A 78 9.93 2.80 -4.84
CA ARG A 78 10.93 2.76 -3.75
C ARG A 78 10.42 3.45 -2.47
N THR A 79 9.87 4.66 -2.59
CA THR A 79 9.34 5.43 -1.46
C THR A 79 8.16 4.71 -0.79
N TYR A 80 7.31 4.05 -1.56
CA TYR A 80 6.23 3.22 -1.02
C TYR A 80 6.79 2.05 -0.19
N TRP A 81 7.75 1.29 -0.74
CA TRP A 81 8.37 0.16 -0.03
C TRP A 81 9.16 0.58 1.21
N MET A 82 9.80 1.76 1.18
CA MET A 82 10.44 2.33 2.36
C MET A 82 9.41 2.65 3.44
N ARG A 83 8.32 3.36 3.11
CA ARG A 83 7.23 3.63 4.05
C ARG A 83 6.65 2.35 4.64
N LEU A 84 6.38 1.34 3.81
CA LEU A 84 5.85 0.06 4.28
C LEU A 84 6.80 -0.66 5.25
N ARG A 85 8.12 -0.59 4.99
CA ARG A 85 9.15 -1.13 5.88
C ARG A 85 9.17 -0.38 7.21
N ASP A 86 9.13 0.94 7.18
CA ASP A 86 9.20 1.77 8.38
C ASP A 86 7.94 1.61 9.23
N SER A 87 6.76 1.55 8.63
CA SER A 87 5.50 1.22 9.34
C SER A 87 5.57 -0.17 10.00
N ARG A 88 6.15 -1.17 9.33
CA ARG A 88 6.34 -2.51 9.93
C ARG A 88 7.27 -2.46 11.14
N LYS A 89 8.36 -1.69 11.08
CA LYS A 89 9.27 -1.50 12.22
C LYS A 89 8.58 -0.80 13.38
N GLN A 90 7.80 0.24 13.11
CA GLN A 90 7.01 0.93 14.12
C GLN A 90 6.01 -0.02 14.80
N GLN A 91 5.32 -0.86 14.03
CA GLN A 91 4.41 -1.87 14.57
C GLN A 91 5.14 -2.83 15.52
N ILE A 92 6.29 -3.38 15.11
CA ILE A 92 7.08 -4.29 15.96
C ILE A 92 7.48 -3.62 17.29
N LEU A 93 7.86 -2.34 17.25
CA LEU A 93 8.18 -1.58 18.48
C LEU A 93 6.97 -1.44 19.39
N VAL A 94 5.80 -1.08 18.84
CA VAL A 94 4.56 -0.96 19.60
C VAL A 94 4.16 -2.29 20.23
N ASP A 95 4.25 -3.39 19.48
CA ASP A 95 3.90 -4.73 19.95
C ASP A 95 4.84 -5.20 21.08
N SER A 96 6.12 -4.81 20.98
CA SER A 96 7.13 -5.10 22.00
C SER A 96 6.88 -4.33 23.30
N ILE A 97 6.43 -3.07 23.22
CA ILE A 97 6.08 -2.24 24.39
C ILE A 97 4.75 -2.70 25.03
N SER A 98 3.79 -3.15 24.21
CA SER A 98 2.52 -3.69 24.73
C SER A 98 2.72 -5.00 25.48
N SER A 99 3.77 -5.78 25.17
CA SER A 99 4.05 -7.08 25.80
C SER A 99 4.70 -6.98 27.18
N THR A 100 5.17 -5.79 27.60
CA THR A 100 5.83 -5.58 28.91
C THR A 100 4.91 -5.01 29.99
N ASN A 101 3.63 -4.81 29.70
CA ASN A 101 2.61 -4.40 30.67
C ASN A 101 1.66 -5.58 30.98
N ILE A 102 2.23 -6.71 31.38
CA ILE A 102 1.47 -7.76 32.06
C ILE A 102 1.77 -7.58 33.54
N ASP A 103 0.78 -7.09 34.28
CA ASP A 103 0.82 -7.00 35.73
C ASP A 103 1.09 -8.39 36.32
N ASP A 104 2.26 -8.56 36.93
CA ASP A 104 2.57 -9.71 37.78
C ASP A 104 1.72 -9.63 39.06
N ASN A 105 0.45 -10.03 38.95
CA ASN A 105 -0.42 -10.27 40.10
C ASN A 105 -1.08 -11.65 39.99
N VAL A 106 -0.33 -12.64 40.51
CA VAL A 106 -0.80 -13.79 41.31
C VAL A 106 -1.45 -14.99 40.59
N GLN A 107 -0.69 -16.11 40.67
CA GLN A 107 -1.09 -17.52 40.96
C GLN A 107 -2.17 -18.19 40.08
N SER A 108 -2.14 -19.45 39.69
CA SER A 108 -1.27 -20.60 39.91
C SER A 108 -1.91 -21.78 39.15
N SER A 109 -1.08 -22.67 38.62
CA SER A 109 -1.36 -24.12 38.41
C SER A 109 -2.69 -24.56 37.78
N ILE A 110 -2.68 -24.92 36.50
CA ILE A 110 -3.24 -26.21 36.03
C ILE A 110 -2.36 -26.73 34.89
N PHE A 111 -1.58 -27.76 35.19
CA PHE A 111 -0.94 -28.64 34.22
C PHE A 111 -1.97 -29.71 33.82
N VAL A 112 -2.40 -29.74 32.56
CA VAL A 112 -3.07 -30.92 31.98
C VAL A 112 -2.45 -31.21 30.60
N ASP A 113 -1.58 -32.21 30.69
CA ASP A 113 -1.08 -33.20 29.74
C ASP A 113 -1.33 -33.10 28.23
N SER A 114 -0.25 -33.39 27.52
CA SER A 114 -0.19 -33.66 26.09
C SER A 114 -0.59 -35.11 25.82
N SER A 115 -1.55 -35.34 24.91
CA SER A 115 -1.51 -36.58 24.10
C SER A 115 -2.32 -36.45 22.82
N GLN A 116 -1.62 -36.71 21.70
CA GLN A 116 -2.09 -37.36 20.47
C GLN A 116 -3.04 -36.55 19.56
N THR A 117 -2.98 -36.56 18.23
CA THR A 117 -2.13 -37.20 17.19
C THR A 117 -2.54 -36.55 15.86
N ASP A 118 -1.63 -36.59 14.90
CA ASP A 118 -1.80 -36.20 13.51
C ASP A 118 -3.07 -36.71 12.84
N SER A 119 -3.72 -35.86 12.05
CA SER A 119 -4.29 -36.31 10.77
C SER A 119 -4.39 -35.15 9.76
N ASN A 120 -3.59 -35.34 8.72
CA ASN A 120 -3.68 -34.69 7.41
C ASN A 120 -5.13 -34.45 6.96
N LEU A 121 -5.44 -33.22 6.55
CA LEU A 121 -6.45 -33.00 5.53
C LEU A 121 -5.88 -32.15 4.41
N ALA A 122 -5.89 -32.79 3.25
CA ALA A 122 -5.28 -32.39 2.01
C ALA A 122 -5.81 -31.04 1.50
N CYS A 123 -4.84 -30.28 0.98
CA CYS A 123 -5.00 -29.21 0.01
C CYS A 123 -5.89 -29.69 -1.15
N SER A 124 -7.17 -29.32 -1.11
CA SER A 124 -8.11 -29.57 -2.21
C SER A 124 -8.06 -28.37 -3.15
N SER A 125 -7.35 -28.56 -4.25
CA SER A 125 -7.21 -27.64 -5.38
C SER A 125 -8.56 -27.39 -6.06
N LEU A 126 -9.21 -26.29 -5.72
CA LEU A 126 -10.27 -25.73 -6.55
C LEU A 126 -9.64 -25.05 -7.76
N SER A 127 -9.78 -25.74 -8.89
CA SER A 127 -9.51 -25.28 -10.24
C SER A 127 -10.21 -23.95 -10.55
N THR A 128 -9.42 -22.93 -10.88
CA THR A 128 -9.89 -21.73 -11.58
C THR A 128 -9.36 -21.75 -13.02
N PRO A 129 -10.20 -21.70 -14.07
CA PRO A 129 -9.73 -21.54 -15.42
C PRO A 129 -9.28 -20.08 -15.65
N SER A 130 -8.00 -19.84 -15.45
CA SER A 130 -7.29 -18.60 -15.81
C SER A 130 -7.06 -18.56 -17.32
N SER A 131 -7.87 -17.80 -18.05
CA SER A 131 -7.52 -17.36 -19.41
C SER A 131 -6.73 -16.05 -19.33
N ASN A 132 -5.40 -16.13 -19.27
CA ASN A 132 -4.51 -15.01 -19.56
C ASN A 132 -3.19 -15.54 -20.16
N PRO A 133 -3.06 -15.58 -21.50
CA PRO A 133 -1.81 -15.97 -22.14
C PRO A 133 -0.94 -14.73 -22.35
N CYS A 134 -0.11 -14.34 -21.37
CA CYS A 134 0.99 -13.40 -21.64
C CYS A 134 1.99 -13.30 -20.48
N LEU A 135 2.74 -14.39 -20.22
CA LEU A 135 4.02 -14.31 -19.53
C LEU A 135 5.06 -15.15 -20.26
N ASN A 136 5.76 -14.50 -21.20
CA ASN A 136 7.01 -15.02 -21.77
C ASN A 136 8.10 -14.98 -20.69
N THR A 137 8.28 -16.07 -19.96
CA THR A 137 9.51 -16.35 -19.22
C THR A 137 10.59 -16.80 -20.19
N LEU A 138 11.49 -15.88 -20.56
CA LEU A 138 12.77 -16.23 -21.21
C LEU A 138 13.64 -16.97 -20.19
N ILE A 139 13.77 -18.28 -20.36
CA ILE A 139 14.74 -19.11 -19.66
C ILE A 139 16.13 -18.72 -20.19
N ALA A 140 16.92 -18.03 -19.37
CA ALA A 140 18.30 -17.72 -19.65
C ALA A 140 19.15 -19.00 -19.52
N THR A 141 19.46 -19.67 -20.62
CA THR A 141 20.46 -20.75 -20.63
C THR A 141 21.86 -20.17 -20.45
N ARG A 142 22.47 -20.47 -19.29
CA ARG A 142 23.85 -20.10 -18.93
C ARG A 142 24.83 -20.90 -19.80
N LYS A 143 25.31 -20.32 -20.91
CA LYS A 143 26.42 -20.86 -21.70
C LYS A 143 27.73 -20.69 -20.92
N LEU A 144 28.26 -21.77 -20.37
CA LEU A 144 29.63 -21.83 -19.85
C LEU A 144 30.60 -21.88 -21.03
N SER A 145 31.10 -20.73 -21.48
CA SER A 145 32.24 -20.69 -22.40
C SER A 145 33.53 -20.76 -21.59
N GLY A 146 34.25 -21.88 -21.70
CA GLY A 146 35.55 -22.09 -21.07
C GLY A 146 36.58 -21.06 -21.51
N ARG A 147 37.28 -20.47 -20.53
CA ARG A 147 38.51 -19.70 -20.76
C ARG A 147 39.64 -20.68 -21.08
N LYS A 148 40.07 -20.74 -22.35
CA LYS A 148 41.39 -21.29 -22.69
C LYS A 148 42.46 -20.31 -22.22
N LYS A 149 43.29 -20.77 -21.29
CA LYS A 149 44.49 -20.09 -20.80
C LYS A 149 45.59 -20.35 -21.83
N VAL A 150 46.03 -19.31 -22.54
CA VAL A 150 47.21 -19.38 -23.40
C VAL A 150 48.43 -19.19 -22.48
N ARG A 151 49.36 -20.14 -22.56
CA ARG A 151 50.69 -20.09 -21.94
C ARG A 151 51.61 -19.26 -22.82
#